data_AF-A0A6G0A5D2-F1
#
_entry.id   AF-A0A6G0A5D2-F1
#
_cell.length_a   1.000
_cell.length_b   1.000
_cell.length_c   1.000
_cell.angle_alpha   90.00
_cell.angle_beta   90.00
_cell.angle_gamma   90.00
#
_symmetry.space_group_name_H-M   'P 1'
#
loop_
_entity.id
_entity.type
_entity.pdbx_description
1 polymer ?
#
loop_
_entity_poly.entity_id
_entity_poly.type
_entity_poly.pdbx_seq_one_letter_code
_entity_poly.pdbx_strand_id
1 'polypeptide(L)'
;MARKKTTVYVDEDLLRAAKVYAARRDLRDSDVIESALAKFLGLDLFESVWERNRDLDPDDATEIAYEELDAVRAERRARKR
;
A
#
# COMPACT_ATOMS: atom_id res chain seq x y z
N MET A 1 -2.28 11.33 8.32
CA MET A 1 -1.83 11.17 9.72
C MET A 1 -0.75 12.22 10.04
N ALA A 2 -0.46 12.47 11.32
CA ALA A 2 0.61 13.41 11.72
C ALA A 2 2.01 12.79 11.49
N ARG A 3 2.92 13.56 10.87
CA ARG A 3 4.30 13.11 10.60
C ARG A 3 5.21 13.30 11.81
N LYS A 4 6.05 12.31 12.12
CA LYS A 4 7.05 12.36 13.20
C LYS A 4 8.46 12.45 12.64
N LYS A 5 9.27 13.39 13.15
CA LYS A 5 10.68 13.52 12.77
C LYS A 5 11.45 12.26 13.17
N THR A 6 12.22 11.73 12.22
CA THR A 6 13.06 10.54 12.38
C THR A 6 14.42 10.80 11.73
N THR A 7 15.49 10.29 12.32
CA THR A 7 16.85 10.36 11.76
C THR A 7 17.30 8.95 11.40
N VAL A 8 17.74 8.74 10.17
CA VAL A 8 18.23 7.46 9.66
C VAL A 8 19.53 7.67 8.89
N TYR A 9 20.39 6.66 8.88
CA TYR A 9 21.53 6.61 7.98
C TYR A 9 21.08 6.09 6.62
N VAL A 10 21.47 6.78 5.56
CA VAL A 10 21.15 6.45 4.16
C VAL A 10 22.43 6.61 3.36
N ASP A 11 22.61 5.73 2.37
CA ASP A 11 23.68 5.87 1.39
C ASP A 11 23.66 7.27 0.73
N GLU A 12 24.84 7.85 0.51
CA GLU A 12 24.97 9.23 0.02
C GLU A 12 24.40 9.38 -1.39
N ASP A 13 24.70 8.43 -2.28
CA ASP A 13 24.24 8.47 -3.66
C ASP A 13 22.74 8.25 -3.75
N LEU A 14 22.19 7.38 -2.89
CA LEU A 14 20.75 7.20 -2.75
C LEU A 14 20.06 8.49 -2.28
N LEU A 15 20.60 9.16 -1.26
CA LEU A 15 20.04 10.43 -0.78
C LEU A 15 20.11 11.53 -1.85
N ARG A 16 21.21 11.58 -2.61
CA ARG A 16 21.37 12.53 -3.73
C ARG A 16 20.34 12.26 -4.83
N ALA A 17 20.13 11.00 -5.20
CA ALA A 17 19.13 10.62 -6.19
C ALA A 17 17.71 11.00 -5.73
N ALA A 18 17.37 10.76 -4.46
CA ALA A 18 16.09 11.14 -3.88
C ALA A 18 15.84 12.66 -3.94
N LYS A 19 16.85 13.48 -3.62
CA LYS A 19 16.77 14.95 -3.71
C LYS A 19 16.51 15.45 -5.13
N VAL A 20 17.23 14.90 -6.10
CA VAL A 20 17.03 15.25 -7.52
C VAL A 20 15.61 14.87 -7.97
N TYR A 21 15.12 13.71 -7.55
CA TYR A 21 13.76 13.28 -7.84
C TYR A 21 12.71 14.23 -7.22
N ALA A 22 12.91 14.63 -5.96
CA ALA A 22 12.04 15.52 -5.22
C ALA A 22 11.95 16.89 -5.92
N ALA A 23 13.10 17.50 -6.22
CA ALA A 23 13.20 18.80 -6.88
C ALA A 23 12.51 18.81 -8.26
N ARG A 24 12.61 17.73 -9.03
CA ARG A 24 11.96 17.61 -10.35
C ARG A 24 10.44 17.53 -10.28
N ARG A 25 9.87 17.23 -9.12
CA ARG A 25 8.43 16.99 -8.92
C ARG A 25 7.79 17.98 -7.96
N ASP A 26 8.53 18.99 -7.52
CA ASP A 26 8.10 19.94 -6.50
C ASP A 26 7.65 19.23 -5.19
N LEU A 27 8.37 18.18 -4.82
CA LEU A 27 8.14 17.39 -3.61
C LEU A 27 9.21 17.68 -2.56
N ARG A 28 8.90 17.41 -1.29
CA ARG A 28 9.92 17.39 -0.22
C ARG A 28 10.63 16.05 -0.21
N ASP A 29 11.89 16.03 0.21
CA ASP A 29 12.67 14.80 0.42
C ASP A 29 11.90 13.78 1.29
N SER A 30 11.21 14.26 2.33
CA SER A 30 10.38 13.45 3.20
C SER A 30 9.24 12.75 2.47
N ASP A 31 8.63 13.40 1.48
CA ASP A 31 7.49 12.86 0.74
C ASP A 31 7.96 11.69 -0.15
N VAL A 32 9.15 11.81 -0.72
CA VAL A 32 9.78 10.74 -1.52
C VAL A 32 10.11 9.53 -0.66
N ILE A 33 10.72 9.76 0.51
CA ILE A 33 11.09 8.70 1.45
C ILE A 33 9.84 8.00 1.99
N GLU A 34 8.83 8.76 2.41
CA GLU A 34 7.56 8.25 2.91
C GLU A 34 6.82 7.42 1.85
N SER A 35 6.73 7.93 0.61
CA SER A 35 6.09 7.21 -0.51
C SER A 35 6.82 5.91 -0.85
N ALA A 36 8.16 5.92 -0.85
CA ALA A 36 8.97 4.73 -1.12
C ALA A 36 8.79 3.68 -0.02
N LEU A 37 8.77 4.09 1.25
CA LEU A 37 8.52 3.20 2.39
C LEU A 37 7.10 2.65 2.37
N ALA A 38 6.10 3.49 2.09
CA ALA A 38 4.71 3.06 1.98
C ALA A 38 4.53 2.02 0.88
N LYS A 39 5.15 2.21 -0.29
CA LYS A 39 5.14 1.22 -1.38
C LYS A 39 5.87 -0.06 -1.02
N PHE A 40 7.07 0.05 -0.44
CA PHE A 40 7.87 -1.11 -0.05
C PHE A 40 7.15 -1.97 1.00
N LEU A 41 6.44 -1.34 1.93
CA LEU A 41 5.67 -2.01 2.97
C LEU A 41 4.24 -2.37 2.54
N GLY A 42 3.82 -2.02 1.32
CA GLY A 42 2.48 -2.29 0.78
C GLY A 42 1.35 -1.45 1.41
N LEU A 43 1.67 -0.39 2.17
CA LEU A 43 0.69 0.49 2.81
C LEU A 43 -0.09 1.34 1.79
N ASP A 44 0.55 1.69 0.67
CA ASP A 44 -0.08 2.29 -0.51
C ASP A 44 -1.26 1.42 -1.01
N LEU A 45 -1.06 0.10 -1.07
CA LEU A 45 -2.06 -0.82 -1.60
C LEU A 45 -3.29 -0.85 -0.70
N PHE A 46 -3.07 -0.93 0.62
CA PHE A 46 -4.17 -0.90 1.59
C PHE A 46 -4.96 0.40 1.50
N GLU A 47 -4.29 1.55 1.39
CA GLU A 47 -4.98 2.84 1.27
C GLU A 47 -5.78 2.94 -0.04
N SER A 48 -5.23 2.44 -1.15
CA SER A 48 -5.94 2.43 -2.45
C SER A 48 -7.16 1.49 -2.47
N VAL A 49 -7.06 0.31 -1.85
CA VAL A 49 -8.16 -0.65 -1.72
C VAL A 49 -9.21 -0.11 -0.75
N TRP A 50 -8.78 0.52 0.33
CA TRP A 50 -9.67 1.10 1.33
C TRP A 50 -10.46 2.29 0.75
N GLU A 51 -9.80 3.22 0.05
CA GLU A 51 -10.48 4.34 -0.63
C GLU A 51 -11.44 3.83 -1.72
N ARG A 52 -11.07 2.80 -2.49
CA ARG A 52 -11.96 2.23 -3.51
C ARG A 52 -13.23 1.62 -2.91
N ASN A 53 -13.17 1.10 -1.70
CA ASN A 53 -14.28 0.41 -1.04
C ASN A 53 -14.89 1.25 0.10
N ARG A 54 -14.62 2.56 0.13
CA ARG A 54 -15.05 3.45 1.23
C ARG A 54 -16.58 3.52 1.38
N ASP A 55 -17.30 3.38 0.28
CA ASP A 55 -18.77 3.44 0.24
C ASP A 55 -19.41 2.04 0.27
N LEU A 56 -18.61 0.97 0.46
CA LEU A 56 -19.13 -0.39 0.58
C LEU A 56 -19.70 -0.60 1.98
N ASP A 57 -20.95 -1.08 2.06
CA ASP A 57 -21.57 -1.39 3.34
C ASP A 57 -20.83 -2.56 4.02
N PRO A 58 -20.64 -2.53 5.36
CA PRO A 58 -19.96 -3.61 6.08
C PRO A 58 -20.58 -5.01 5.89
N ASP A 59 -21.90 -5.09 5.75
CA ASP A 59 -22.59 -6.36 5.57
C ASP A 59 -22.33 -6.91 4.15
N ASP A 60 -22.39 -6.04 3.13
CA ASP A 60 -22.05 -6.37 1.74
C ASP A 60 -20.58 -6.81 1.60
N ALA A 61 -19.67 -6.11 2.30
CA ALA A 61 -18.25 -6.46 2.32
C ALA A 61 -18.01 -7.85 2.91
N THR A 62 -18.78 -8.22 3.93
CA THR A 62 -18.71 -9.52 4.58
C THR A 62 -19.24 -10.61 3.65
N GLU A 63 -20.37 -10.38 2.98
CA GLU A 63 -20.94 -11.30 2.00
C GLU A 63 -19.94 -11.60 0.88
N ILE A 64 -19.38 -10.56 0.24
CA ILE A 64 -18.37 -10.70 -0.82
C ILE A 64 -17.17 -11.53 -0.33
N ALA A 65 -16.69 -11.29 0.90
CA ALA A 65 -15.56 -12.04 1.44
C ALA A 65 -15.87 -13.54 1.61
N TYR A 66 -17.09 -13.89 2.02
CA TYR A 66 -17.51 -15.29 2.15
C TYR A 66 -17.73 -15.97 0.79
N GLU A 67 -18.28 -15.26 -0.19
CA GLU A 67 -18.44 -15.76 -1.56
C GLU A 67 -17.09 -16.14 -2.19
N GLU A 68 -16.10 -15.23 -2.11
CA GLU A 68 -14.75 -15.48 -2.61
C GLU A 68 -14.06 -16.64 -1.88
N LEU A 69 -14.24 -16.72 -0.55
CA LEU A 69 -13.72 -17.82 0.25
C LEU A 69 -14.30 -19.17 -0.17
N ASP A 70 -15.60 -19.21 -0.43
CA ASP A 70 -16.29 -20.43 -0.85
C ASP A 70 -15.93 -20.82 -2.28
N ALA A 71 -15.73 -19.87 -3.19
CA ALA A 71 -15.19 -20.12 -4.53
C ALA A 71 -13.79 -20.76 -4.49
N VAL A 72 -12.87 -20.19 -3.70
CA VAL A 72 -11.51 -20.76 -3.51
C VAL A 72 -11.57 -22.16 -2.92
N ARG A 73 -12.48 -22.42 -1.98
CA ARG A 73 -12.70 -23.76 -1.41
C ARG A 73 -13.25 -24.74 -2.44
N ALA A 74 -14.17 -24.30 -3.30
CA ALA A 74 -14.72 -25.13 -4.37
C ALA A 74 -13.64 -25.52 -5.39
N GLU A 75 -12.81 -24.57 -5.83
CA GLU A 75 -11.67 -24.85 -6.73
C GLU A 75 -10.67 -25.84 -6.13
N ARG A 76 -10.32 -25.66 -4.84
CA ARG A 76 -9.43 -26.60 -4.13
C ARG A 76 -10.01 -28.01 -4.05
N ARG A 77 -11.32 -28.14 -3.85
CA ARG A 77 -12.00 -29.44 -3.84
C ARG A 77 -12.01 -30.08 -5.23
N ALA A 78 -12.26 -29.29 -6.27
CA ALA A 78 -12.25 -29.76 -7.66
C ALA A 78 -10.86 -30.25 -8.10
N ARG A 79 -9.79 -29.54 -7.71
CA ARG A 79 -8.40 -29.92 -8.01
C ARG A 79 -7.92 -31.18 -7.28
N LYS A 80 -8.61 -31.60 -6.22
CA LYS A 80 -8.27 -32.81 -5.44
C LYS A 80 -9.05 -34.06 -5.89
N ARG A 81 -10.02 -33.91 -6.78
CA ARG A 81 -10.76 -34.99 -7.44
C ARG A 81 -10.09 -35.35 -8.76
#